data_AF-R6ZLT4-F1
#
_entry.id   AF-R6ZLT4-F1
#
_cell.length_a   1.000
_cell.length_b   1.000
_cell.length_c   1.000
_cell.angle_alpha   90.00
_cell.angle_beta   90.00
_cell.angle_gamma   90.00
#
_symmetry.space_group_name_H-M   'P 1'
#
loop_
_entity.id
_entity.type
_entity.pdbx_description
1 polymer ?
#
loop_
_entity_poly.entity_id
_entity_poly.type
_entity_poly.pdbx_seq_one_letter_code
_entity_poly.pdbx_strand_id
1 'polypeptide(L)'
;MFRQAARLYGAEVYAYYFDLPFEETLRRHQTKPNCGEFGEEAMRRWWREKDFSPVLKEKSITSEKEIQDIVGEICGEVLAC
;
A
#
# COMPACT_ATOMS: atom_id res chain seq x y z
N MET A 1 -1.71 2.07 -17.23
CA MET A 1 -1.64 0.80 -16.48
C MET A 1 -2.91 0.55 -15.66
N PHE A 2 -3.19 1.23 -14.54
CA PHE A 2 -4.38 0.92 -13.71
C PHE A 2 -5.73 1.08 -14.41
N ARG A 3 -5.88 2.07 -15.31
CA ARG A 3 -7.10 2.20 -16.14
C ARG A 3 -7.35 0.98 -17.03
N GLN A 4 -6.29 0.31 -17.49
CA GLN A 4 -6.44 -0.90 -18.31
C GLN A 4 -6.86 -2.09 -17.44
N ALA A 5 -6.29 -2.25 -16.24
CA ALA A 5 -6.72 -3.27 -15.30
C ALA A 5 -8.22 -3.08 -14.94
N ALA A 6 -8.62 -1.87 -14.57
CA ALA A 6 -10.02 -1.56 -14.28
C ALA A 6 -10.95 -1.84 -15.48
N ARG A 7 -10.49 -1.60 -16.71
CA ARG A 7 -11.26 -1.90 -17.93
C ARG A 7 -11.40 -3.40 -18.21
N LEU A 8 -10.33 -4.16 -17.98
CA LEU A 8 -10.28 -5.59 -18.32
C LEU A 8 -10.97 -6.46 -17.27
N TYR A 9 -10.85 -6.11 -15.99
CA TYR A 9 -11.31 -6.91 -14.87
C TYR A 9 -12.51 -6.30 -14.12
N GLY A 10 -12.86 -5.03 -14.41
CA GLY A 10 -14.05 -4.40 -13.86
C GLY A 10 -14.03 -4.33 -12.33
N ALA A 11 -15.00 -4.99 -11.70
CA ALA A 11 -15.13 -5.06 -10.24
C ALA A 11 -14.13 -6.02 -9.57
N GLU A 12 -13.54 -6.94 -10.34
CA GLU A 12 -12.57 -7.95 -9.87
C GLU A 12 -11.14 -7.35 -9.75
N VAL A 13 -11.06 -6.10 -9.29
CA VAL A 13 -9.80 -5.41 -8.99
C VAL A 13 -9.83 -5.00 -7.54
N TYR A 14 -9.09 -5.74 -6.72
CA TYR A 14 -8.92 -5.48 -5.31
C TYR A 14 -7.63 -4.68 -5.11
N ALA A 15 -7.74 -3.48 -4.56
CA ALA A 15 -6.62 -2.59 -4.35
C ALA A 15 -6.54 -2.21 -2.86
N TYR A 16 -5.34 -2.34 -2.30
CA TYR A 16 -5.08 -2.04 -0.89
C TYR A 16 -3.88 -1.10 -0.81
N TYR A 17 -3.99 -0.07 0.02
CA TYR A 17 -2.95 0.93 0.23
C TYR A 17 -2.51 0.90 1.68
N PHE A 18 -1.21 0.77 1.94
CA PHE A 18 -0.67 0.91 3.29
C PHE A 18 -0.64 2.39 3.69
N ASP A 19 -1.66 2.81 4.41
CA ASP A 19 -1.78 4.16 4.98
C ASP A 19 -0.99 4.22 6.28
N LEU A 20 0.34 4.20 6.13
CA LEU A 20 1.30 4.24 7.21
C LEU A 20 2.04 5.58 7.22
N PRO A 21 2.39 6.10 8.41
CA PRO A 21 3.16 7.33 8.52
C PRO A 21 4.55 7.19 7.89
N PHE A 22 5.14 8.32 7.50
CA PHE A 22 6.48 8.36 6.92
C PHE A 22 7.52 7.75 7.85
N GLU A 23 7.37 7.95 9.16
CA GLU A 23 8.25 7.44 10.20
C GLU A 23 8.30 5.91 10.20
N GLU A 24 7.17 5.24 9.98
CA GLU A 24 7.12 3.77 9.85
C GLU A 24 7.79 3.31 8.56
N THR A 25 7.65 4.07 7.46
CA THR A 25 8.35 3.80 6.19
C THR A 25 9.86 3.91 6.37
N LEU A 26 10.34 4.94 7.08
CA LEU A 26 11.75 5.15 7.37
C LEU A 26 12.31 4.04 8.28
N ARG A 27 11.58 3.67 9.34
CA ARG A 27 11.95 2.57 10.25
C ARG A 27 12.12 1.25 9.50
N ARG A 28 11.20 0.93 8.57
CA ARG A 28 11.29 -0.28 7.72
C ARG A 28 12.42 -0.20 6.70
N HIS A 29 12.75 0.99 6.20
CA HIS A 29 13.88 1.15 5.27
C HIS A 29 15.21 0.78 5.91
N GLN A 30 15.39 1.07 7.20
CA GLN A 30 16.61 0.73 7.94
C GLN A 30 16.91 -0.77 7.98
N THR A 31 15.90 -1.63 7.80
CA THR A 31 16.08 -3.10 7.79
C THR A 31 16.39 -3.68 6.42
N LYS A 32 16.35 -2.86 5.35
CA LYS A 32 16.62 -3.32 3.98
C LYS A 32 18.12 -3.34 3.68
N PRO A 33 18.62 -4.28 2.84
CA PRO A 33 20.03 -4.33 2.46
C PRO A 33 20.55 -3.04 1.80
N ASN A 34 19.67 -2.30 1.13
CA ASN A 34 20.00 -1.05 0.45
C ASN A 34 19.79 0.21 1.30
N CYS A 35 19.68 0.08 2.63
CA CYS A 35 19.43 1.20 3.52
C CYS A 35 20.50 2.31 3.46
N GLY A 36 21.72 1.98 3.00
CA GLY A 36 22.82 2.92 2.81
C GLY A 36 22.82 3.69 1.47
N GLU A 37 21.95 3.35 0.52
CA GLU A 37 21.92 4.02 -0.80
C GLU A 37 21.26 5.40 -0.74
N PHE A 38 20.33 5.60 0.19
CA PHE A 38 19.61 6.85 0.40
C PHE A 38 19.07 6.95 1.82
N GLY A 39 19.15 8.16 2.38
CA GLY A 39 18.70 8.46 3.75
C GLY A 39 17.35 9.17 3.80
N GLU A 40 16.99 9.62 5.00
CA GLU A 40 15.71 10.27 5.30
C GLU A 40 15.40 11.44 4.36
N GLU A 41 16.37 12.34 4.11
CA GLU A 41 16.14 13.54 3.29
C GLU A 41 15.66 13.19 1.87
N ALA A 42 16.29 12.20 1.25
CA ALA A 42 15.91 11.73 -0.08
C ALA A 42 14.51 11.10 -0.06
N MET A 43 14.25 10.22 0.91
CA MET A 43 12.94 9.61 1.09
C MET A 43 11.83 10.65 1.33
N ARG A 44 12.10 11.66 2.14
CA ARG A 44 11.14 12.73 2.46
C ARG A 44 10.84 13.59 1.23
N ARG A 45 11.83 13.81 0.35
CA ARG A 45 11.63 14.49 -0.94
C ARG A 45 10.73 13.71 -1.91
N TRP A 46 10.79 12.37 -1.87
CA TRP A 46 9.96 11.51 -2.71
C TRP A 46 8.60 11.20 -2.07
N TRP A 47 8.46 11.41 -0.77
CA TRP A 47 7.27 11.09 -0.03
C TRP A 47 6.08 11.93 -0.49
N ARG A 48 4.98 11.24 -0.75
CA ARG A 48 3.68 11.85 -1.01
C ARG A 48 2.67 11.22 -0.07
N GLU A 49 2.17 12.03 0.85
CA GLU A 49 1.12 11.58 1.77
C GLU A 49 -0.15 11.25 0.98
N LYS A 50 -0.75 10.09 1.29
CA LYS A 50 -2.03 9.65 0.71
C LYS A 50 -2.02 9.68 -0.82
N ASP A 51 -1.00 9.05 -1.43
CA ASP A 51 -0.85 8.96 -2.88
C ASP A 51 -1.83 7.93 -3.51
N PHE A 52 -3.12 8.13 -3.26
CA PHE A 52 -4.18 7.28 -3.77
C PHE A 52 -4.33 7.40 -5.29
N SER A 53 -4.63 6.28 -5.93
CA SER A 53 -4.97 6.23 -7.34
C SER A 53 -6.42 6.67 -7.55
N PRO A 54 -6.71 7.68 -8.40
CA PRO A 54 -8.08 8.09 -8.70
C PRO A 54 -8.88 7.07 -9.52
N VAL A 55 -8.22 5.98 -9.94
CA VAL A 55 -8.77 4.94 -10.81
C VAL A 55 -9.14 3.70 -10.02
N LEU A 56 -8.43 3.43 -8.92
CA LEU A 56 -8.62 2.24 -8.10
C LEU A 56 -9.50 2.59 -6.90
N LYS A 57 -10.32 1.65 -6.46
CA LYS A 57 -11.06 1.76 -5.20
C LYS A 57 -10.20 1.17 -4.08
N GLU A 58 -9.16 1.91 -3.72
CA GLU A 58 -8.19 1.47 -2.71
C GLU A 58 -8.82 1.42 -1.31
N LYS A 59 -8.56 0.33 -0.59
CA LYS A 59 -8.85 0.19 0.83
C LYS A 59 -7.60 0.48 1.65
N SER A 60 -7.72 1.36 2.63
CA SER A 60 -6.60 1.70 3.51
C SER A 60 -6.33 0.59 4.52
N ILE A 61 -5.07 0.17 4.59
CA ILE A 61 -4.53 -0.65 5.66
C ILE A 61 -3.71 0.28 6.55
N THR A 62 -4.24 0.59 7.72
CA THR A 62 -3.64 1.53 8.68
C THR A 62 -2.76 0.82 9.70
N SER A 63 -2.04 1.58 10.53
CA SER A 63 -1.16 1.06 11.59
C SER A 63 -1.89 0.28 12.69
N GLU A 64 -3.20 0.46 12.83
CA GLU A 64 -3.99 -0.19 13.88
C GLU A 64 -4.46 -1.60 13.48
N LYS A 65 -4.31 -1.98 12.20
CA LYS A 65 -4.70 -3.31 11.73
C LYS A 65 -3.60 -4.33 12.03
N GLU A 66 -4.00 -5.43 12.65
CA GLU A 66 -3.14 -6.59 12.82
C GLU A 66 -2.98 -7.38 11.53
N ILE A 67 -1.84 -8.07 11.38
CA ILE A 67 -1.53 -8.86 10.17
C ILE A 67 -2.61 -9.90 9.90
N GLN A 68 -3.13 -10.57 10.94
CA GLN A 68 -4.15 -11.60 10.79
C GLN A 68 -5.47 -11.03 10.27
N ASP A 69 -5.85 -9.83 10.74
CA ASP A 69 -7.06 -9.15 10.28
C ASP A 69 -6.93 -8.72 8.82
N ILE A 70 -5.76 -8.20 8.42
CA ILE A 70 -5.47 -7.82 7.03
C ILE A 70 -5.60 -9.04 6.11
N VAL A 71 -4.97 -10.16 6.48
CA VAL A 71 -5.02 -11.39 5.68
C VAL A 71 -6.44 -11.93 5.62
N GLY A 72 -7.15 -11.95 6.74
CA GLY A 72 -8.55 -12.40 6.81
C GLY A 72 -9.48 -11.59 5.92
N GLU A 73 -9.34 -10.25 5.93
CA GLU A 73 -10.11 -9.34 5.07
C GLU A 73 -9.84 -9.58 3.59
N ILE A 74 -8.57 -9.63 3.18
CA ILE A 74 -8.19 -9.84 1.78
C ILE A 74 -8.67 -11.21 1.29
N CYS A 75 -8.40 -12.28 2.05
CA CYS A 75 -8.83 -13.63 1.68
C CYS A 75 -10.36 -13.74 1.62
N GLY A 76 -11.07 -13.15 2.59
CA GLY A 76 -12.52 -13.15 2.61
C GLY A 76 -13.13 -12.45 1.39
N GLU A 77 -12.55 -11.34 0.96
CA GLU A 77 -13.04 -10.59 -0.21
C GLU A 77 -12.74 -11.28 -1.54
N VAL A 78 -11.57 -11.88 -1.68
CA VAL A 78 -11.14 -12.52 -2.92
C VAL A 78 -11.79 -13.90 -3.09
N LEU A 79 -11.98 -14.65 -2.00
CA LEU A 79 -12.54 -16.01 -2.05
C LEU A 79 -14.07 -16.07 -1.97
N ALA A 80 -14.74 -14.93 -1.71
CA ALA A 80 -16.20 -14.85 -1.70
C ALA A 80 -16.83 -14.61 -3.09
N CYS A 81 -16.01 -14.46 -4.14
CA CYS A 81 -16.43 -14.38 -5.55
C CYS A 81 -16.57 -15.76 -6.21
#